data_AF-A0A496VRC4-F1
#
_entry.id   AF-A0A496VRC4-F1
#
_cell.length_a   1.000
_cell.length_b   1.000
_cell.length_c   1.000
_cell.angle_alpha   90.00
_cell.angle_beta   90.00
_cell.angle_gamma   90.00
#
_symmetry.space_group_name_H-M   'P 1'
#
loop_
_entity.id
_entity.type
_entity.pdbx_description
1 polymer ?
#
loop_
_entity_poly.entity_id
_entity_poly.type
_entity_poly.pdbx_seq_one_letter_code
_entity_poly.pdbx_strand_id
1 'polypeptide(L)' 'MKSSRQQTPIAIIGMAALFPQAKNLREYWENIINEVDCITDVPPSRWRIEDYYDPDPTAPDKTY' A
#
# COMPACT_ATOMS: atom_id res chain seq x y z
N MET A 1 8.75 23.18 34.87
CA MET A 1 8.47 23.82 33.57
C MET A 1 8.12 22.74 32.55
N LYS A 2 6.86 22.67 32.09
CA LYS A 2 6.48 21.83 30.95
C LYS A 2 6.62 22.69 29.69
N SER A 3 7.47 22.29 28.76
CA SER A 3 7.55 22.92 27.44
C SER A 3 6.23 22.67 26.70
N SER A 4 5.42 23.72 26.54
CA SER A 4 4.27 23.67 25.64
C SER A 4 4.82 23.65 24.22
N ARG A 5 4.92 22.47 23.61
CA ARG A 5 5.01 22.40 22.15
C ARG A 5 3.75 23.08 21.62
N GLN A 6 3.88 24.28 21.07
CA GLN A 6 2.76 24.91 20.39
C GLN A 6 2.32 23.96 19.28
N GLN A 7 1.09 23.46 19.37
CA GLN A 7 0.47 22.67 18.33
C GLN A 7 -0.02 23.62 17.25
N THR A 8 0.91 24.13 16.43
CA THR A 8 0.54 24.91 15.25
C THR A 8 -0.15 23.94 14.27
N PRO A 9 -1.44 24.13 13.94
CA PRO A 9 -2.13 23.26 12.99
C PRO A 9 -1.49 23.39 11.60
N ILE A 10 -1.29 22.26 10.92
CA ILE A 10 -0.76 22.21 9.56
C ILE A 10 -1.90 21.84 8.62
N ALA A 11 -2.15 22.67 7.62
CA ALA A 11 -3.19 22.42 6.62
C ALA A 11 -2.66 21.56 5.47
N ILE A 12 -3.45 20.56 5.06
CA ILE A 12 -3.26 19.84 3.81
C ILE A 12 -4.02 20.59 2.72
N ILE A 13 -3.30 21.25 1.82
CA ILE A 13 -3.90 22.08 0.76
C ILE A 13 -4.03 21.36 -0.59
N GLY A 14 -3.54 20.12 -0.68
CA GLY A 14 -3.62 19.29 -1.89
C GLY A 14 -3.02 17.92 -1.65
N MET A 15 -3.38 16.95 -2.50
CA MET A 15 -2.90 15.57 -2.45
C MET A 15 -2.89 14.97 -3.86
N ALA A 16 -1.97 14.05 -4.12
CA ALA A 16 -1.93 13.19 -5.30
C ALA A 16 -1.25 11.87 -4.92
N ALA A 17 -1.73 10.75 -5.46
CA ALA A 17 -1.19 9.42 -5.17
C ALA A 17 -1.54 8.42 -6.27
N LEU A 18 -0.76 7.33 -6.34
CA LEU A 18 -1.05 6.14 -7.14
C LEU A 18 -1.24 4.96 -6.19
N PHE A 19 -2.41 4.34 -6.24
CA PHE A 19 -2.77 3.22 -5.37
C PHE A 19 -3.24 2.01 -6.17
N PRO A 20 -3.17 0.79 -5.61
CA PRO A 20 -3.75 -0.39 -6.22
C PRO A 20 -5.22 -0.14 -6.60
N GLN A 21 -5.57 -0.47 -7.83
CA GLN A 21 -6.92 -0.32 -8.39
C GLN A 21 -7.53 1.09 -8.27
N ALA A 22 -6.71 2.14 -8.18
CA ALA A 22 -7.18 3.53 -8.17
C ALA A 22 -6.26 4.45 -8.98
N LYS A 23 -6.80 5.05 -10.04
CA LYS A 23 -6.08 5.95 -10.95
C LYS A 23 -6.00 7.38 -10.42
N ASN A 24 -6.80 7.70 -9.40
CA ASN A 24 -6.91 9.03 -8.81
C ASN A 24 -7.46 8.93 -7.38
N LEU A 25 -7.47 10.06 -6.66
CA LEU A 25 -7.91 10.11 -5.27
C LEU A 25 -9.40 9.80 -5.07
N ARG A 26 -10.23 10.07 -6.08
CA ARG A 26 -11.66 9.77 -6.00
C ARG A 26 -11.88 8.26 -5.99
N GLU A 27 -11.28 7.55 -6.95
CA GLU A 27 -11.33 6.08 -7.00
C GLU A 27 -10.74 5.46 -5.73
N TYR A 28 -9.62 5.98 -5.22
CA TYR A 28 -9.03 5.51 -3.97
C TYR A 28 -9.99 5.66 -2.78
N TRP A 29 -10.65 6.82 -2.67
CA TRP A 29 -11.60 7.07 -1.60
C TRP A 29 -12.87 6.20 -1.72
N GLU A 30 -13.34 5.97 -2.95
CA GLU A 30 -14.43 5.05 -3.24
C GLU A 30 -14.06 3.61 -2.86
N ASN A 31 -12.83 3.16 -3.12
CA ASN A 31 -12.36 1.83 -2.71
C ASN A 31 -12.38 1.66 -1.19
N ILE A 32 -12.00 2.69 -0.42
CA ILE A 32 -12.04 2.65 1.05
C ILE A 32 -13.47 2.54 1.56
N ILE A 33 -14.37 3.41 1.09
CA ILE A 33 -15.76 3.45 1.59
C ILE A 33 -16.50 2.14 1.28
N ASN A 34 -16.21 1.53 0.13
CA ASN A 34 -16.85 0.29 -0.30
C ASN A 34 -16.07 -0.97 0.11
N GLU A 35 -15.04 -0.84 0.95
CA GLU A 35 -14.24 -1.98 1.45
C GLU A 35 -13.69 -2.88 0.33
N VAL A 36 -13.26 -2.28 -0.78
CA VAL A 36 -12.78 -3.02 -1.96
C VAL A 36 -11.44 -3.67 -1.64
N ASP A 37 -11.39 -5.01 -1.71
CA ASP A 37 -10.13 -5.75 -1.65
C ASP A 37 -9.32 -5.49 -2.92
N CYS A 38 -8.24 -4.71 -2.75
CA CYS A 38 -7.36 -4.34 -3.84
C CYS A 38 -6.13 -5.24 -3.97
N ILE A 39 -6.01 -6.30 -3.16
CA ILE A 39 -4.89 -7.23 -3.18
C ILE A 39 -5.02 -8.16 -4.39
N THR A 40 -3.92 -8.36 -5.10
CA THR A 40 -3.83 -9.30 -6.23
C THR A 40 -2.53 -10.07 -6.17
N ASP A 41 -2.50 -11.22 -6.84
CA ASP A 41 -1.23 -11.92 -7.11
C ASP A 41 -0.25 -11.03 -7.88
N VAL A 42 1.04 -11.35 -7.77
CA VAL A 42 2.08 -10.67 -8.53
C VAL A 42 1.85 -10.90 -10.03
N PRO A 43 1.73 -9.83 -10.85
CA PRO A 43 1.56 -10.00 -12.28
C PRO A 43 2.78 -10.68 -12.92
N PRO A 44 2.59 -11.64 -13.86
CA PRO A 44 3.70 -12.32 -14.54
C PRO A 44 4.65 -11.38 -15.31
N SER A 45 4.18 -10.17 -15.63
CA SER A 45 4.97 -9.11 -16.25
C SER A 45 5.98 -8.44 -15.30
N ARG A 46 5.89 -8.69 -13.98
CA ARG A 46 6.84 -8.20 -12.98
C ARG A 46 7.96 -9.22 -12.76
N TRP A 47 7.57 -10.40 -12.28
CA TRP A 47 8.42 -11.58 -12.14
C TRP A 47 7.52 -12.82 -12.03
N ARG A 48 8.12 -14.00 -12.18
CA ARG A 48 7.43 -15.28 -12.06
C ARG A 48 7.43 -15.71 -10.59
N ILE A 49 6.26 -15.98 -10.03
CA ILE A 49 6.14 -16.37 -8.61
C ILE A 49 6.83 -17.70 -8.36
N GLU A 50 6.72 -18.64 -9.32
CA GLU A 50 7.32 -19.99 -9.23
C GLU A 50 8.83 -19.97 -8.97
N ASP A 51 9.52 -18.92 -9.38
CA ASP A 51 10.97 -18.80 -9.22
C ASP A 51 11.35 -18.46 -7.76
N TYR A 52 10.42 -17.90 -6.96
CA TYR A 52 10.73 -17.33 -5.64
C TYR A 52 9.82 -17.80 -4.51
N TYR A 53 8.63 -18.33 -4.78
CA TYR A 53 7.73 -18.82 -3.74
C TYR A 53 8.15 -20.21 -3.24
N ASP A 54 8.16 -20.41 -1.93
CA ASP A 54 8.22 -21.70 -1.27
C ASP A 54 7.38 -21.64 0.03
N PRO A 55 6.46 -22.60 0.28
CA PRO A 55 5.68 -22.60 1.52
C PRO A 55 6.52 -22.84 2.78
N ASP A 56 7.76 -23.35 2.68
CA ASP A 56 8.71 -23.38 3.78
C ASP A 56 9.36 -21.99 3.97
N PRO A 57 9.05 -21.27 5.06
CA PRO A 57 9.60 -19.93 5.31
C PRO A 57 11.11 -19.93 5.56
N THR A 58 11.74 -21.11 5.71
CA THR A 58 13.18 -21.27 5.92
C THR A 58 13.93 -21.73 4.67
N ALA A 59 13.23 -21.97 3.56
CA ALA A 59 13.85 -22.37 2.30
C ALA A 59 14.85 -21.29 1.81
N PRO A 60 16.10 -21.65 1.50
CA PRO A 60 17.10 -20.70 1.04
C PRO A 60 16.66 -19.98 -0.24
N ASP A 61 16.86 -18.67 -0.30
CA ASP A 61 16.58 -17.81 -1.45
C ASP A 61 15.10 -17.78 -1.91
N LYS A 62 14.14 -18.08 -1.01
CA LYS A 62 12.69 -18.10 -1.26
C LYS A 62 11.89 -17.16 -0.34
N THR A 63 10.64 -16.88 -0.69
CA THR A 63 9.63 -16.13 0.07
C THR A 63 8.34 -16.96 0.22
N TYR A 64 7.57 -16.72 1.29
CA TYR A 64 6.32 -17.42 1.62
C TYR A 64 5.11 -16.47 1.69
#